data_AF-A0A7V6CWG6-F1
#
_entry.id   AF-A0A7V6CWG6-F1
#
_cell.length_a   1.000
_cell.length_b   1.000
_cell.length_c   1.000
_cell.angle_alpha   90.00
_cell.angle_beta   90.00
_cell.angle_gamma   90.00
#
_symmetry.space_group_name_H-M   'P 1'
#
loop_
_entity.id
_entity.type
_entity.pdbx_description
1 polymer ?
#
loop_
_entity_poly.entity_id
_entity_poly.type
_entity_poly.pdbx_seq_one_letter_code
_entity_poly.pdbx_strand_id
1 'polypeptide(L)'
;MNIRLSAELPPEPQFDPSFRRAPDRGYNLSRTETVIAVKNALRYVPPELHETLAPEFLNELKTRGRIYGYRYRPQGRIYAKPVDEYKGNTLAGRALQVMIDNNLDFAIALYPYELVTYGEGGQVFQNWMQYRLVKKYLEVMTDHQTLVIQSGHPLGLFPAQLDQPRVINTNTLMVGMFDDDENFRKAAAMGVANYGQMTAGGWMYIGPQGIVHGTTITLLNAGRLFLGVSPSDDLHGKTFVTSGLGGMSGAQAKAVEIAGGVGVIAEVDLSRIVQRQEQGWLSKWSDDLSQVISWMQESVRSGEAVSIGYHGNIVDLWEYIVENDIPVDLASDQTSCHAVYDGGYTPQGTTFEEGRELLKKDRDEFVRRVDASLRRQFTLIKTMTERGTRFWDYGNSFMKAVFDAGVKEIASNGRDTSEGFIFPSYVEDIMGPLNFDYGYGPFRWVCLSGKHDDLLATDHAAMECIDPTRRHQDRDNYEWIKNADRNG
;
A
#
# COMPACT_ATOMS: atom_id res chain seq x y z
N MET A 1 -21.34 -31.20 2.73
CA MET A 1 -20.39 -31.21 1.61
C MET A 1 -18.98 -31.14 2.18
N ASN A 2 -18.08 -32.05 1.82
CA ASN A 2 -16.67 -31.99 2.26
C ASN A 2 -15.87 -31.18 1.26
N ILE A 3 -15.49 -29.95 1.62
CA ILE A 3 -14.71 -29.04 0.77
C ILE A 3 -13.23 -29.29 1.06
N ARG A 4 -12.49 -29.83 0.08
CA ARG A 4 -11.06 -30.17 0.18
C ARG A 4 -10.35 -29.90 -1.15
N LEU A 5 -9.02 -29.79 -1.09
CA LEU A 5 -8.17 -29.78 -2.28
C LEU A 5 -8.06 -31.19 -2.89
N SER A 6 -7.71 -31.26 -4.17
CA SER A 6 -7.55 -32.55 -4.88
C SER A 6 -6.39 -33.35 -4.28
N ALA A 7 -6.53 -34.68 -4.33
CA ALA A 7 -5.45 -35.64 -4.07
C ALA A 7 -4.45 -35.73 -5.22
N GLU A 8 -4.79 -35.15 -6.38
CA GLU A 8 -3.88 -35.03 -7.51
C GLU A 8 -2.81 -33.96 -7.22
N LEU A 9 -1.55 -34.33 -7.36
CA LEU A 9 -0.42 -33.41 -7.20
C LEU A 9 -0.46 -32.34 -8.30
N PRO A 10 -0.57 -31.04 -7.96
CA PRO A 10 -0.57 -30.00 -8.99
C PRO A 10 0.79 -29.90 -9.70
N PRO A 11 0.81 -29.36 -10.93
CA PRO A 11 2.05 -29.20 -11.70
C PRO A 11 3.02 -28.24 -11.01
N GLU A 12 4.30 -28.30 -11.40
CA GLU A 12 5.32 -27.37 -10.92
C GLU A 12 4.91 -25.89 -11.11
N PRO A 13 5.24 -25.01 -10.14
CA PRO A 13 4.95 -23.60 -10.27
C PRO A 13 5.76 -22.95 -11.40
N GLN A 14 5.10 -22.13 -12.19
CA GLN A 14 5.75 -21.32 -13.23
C GLN A 14 5.77 -19.85 -12.83
N PHE A 15 6.94 -19.23 -13.03
CA PHE A 15 7.16 -17.82 -12.75
C PHE A 15 7.67 -17.13 -14.01
N ASP A 16 7.00 -16.06 -14.40
CA ASP A 16 7.45 -15.15 -15.42
C ASP A 16 8.38 -14.12 -14.75
N PRO A 17 9.65 -14.02 -15.18
CA PRO A 17 10.63 -13.14 -14.56
C PRO A 17 10.33 -11.65 -14.74
N SER A 18 9.40 -11.27 -15.62
CA SER A 18 8.97 -9.88 -15.79
C SER A 18 8.17 -9.35 -14.60
N PHE A 19 7.55 -10.22 -13.79
CA PHE A 19 6.81 -9.81 -12.60
C PHE A 19 7.68 -9.87 -11.35
N ARG A 20 7.54 -8.84 -10.51
CA ARG A 20 8.28 -8.73 -9.25
C ARG A 20 7.93 -9.87 -8.29
N ARG A 21 8.90 -10.20 -7.46
CA ARG A 21 8.81 -11.19 -6.39
C ARG A 21 9.06 -10.51 -5.05
N ALA A 22 8.35 -10.93 -4.01
CA ALA A 22 8.62 -10.41 -2.68
C ALA A 22 10.05 -10.81 -2.25
N PRO A 23 10.75 -9.94 -1.48
CA PRO A 23 12.02 -10.30 -0.88
C PRO A 23 11.84 -11.44 0.13
N ASP A 24 12.95 -12.12 0.45
CA ASP A 24 12.99 -13.09 1.55
C ASP A 24 12.58 -12.41 2.87
N ARG A 25 11.67 -13.03 3.61
CA ARG A 25 11.19 -12.57 4.91
C ARG A 25 12.07 -13.01 6.07
N GLY A 26 13.12 -13.78 5.79
CA GLY A 26 14.04 -14.31 6.78
C GLY A 26 13.50 -15.56 7.47
N TYR A 27 14.41 -16.42 7.91
CA TYR A 27 14.10 -17.67 8.60
C TYR A 27 14.74 -17.68 9.99
N ASN A 28 13.92 -17.45 11.02
CA ASN A 28 14.34 -17.37 12.42
C ASN A 28 13.59 -18.35 13.34
N LEU A 29 12.89 -19.33 12.76
CA LEU A 29 12.14 -20.32 13.54
C LEU A 29 13.07 -21.36 14.17
N SER A 30 12.77 -21.77 15.40
CA SER A 30 13.38 -22.95 16.02
C SER A 30 13.02 -24.22 15.24
N ARG A 31 13.74 -25.32 15.51
CA ARG A 31 13.43 -26.63 14.91
C ARG A 31 11.98 -27.05 15.18
N THR A 32 11.49 -26.85 16.40
CA THR A 32 10.11 -27.23 16.78
C THR A 32 9.09 -26.39 16.01
N GLU A 33 9.30 -25.08 15.94
CA GLU A 33 8.41 -24.17 15.21
C GLU A 33 8.42 -24.43 13.72
N THR A 34 9.57 -24.80 13.16
CA THR A 34 9.71 -25.18 11.75
C THR A 34 8.88 -26.41 11.41
N VAL A 35 8.94 -27.44 12.27
CA VAL A 35 8.11 -28.64 12.10
C VAL A 35 6.62 -28.28 12.21
N ILE A 36 6.25 -27.39 13.14
CA ILE A 36 4.87 -26.91 13.28
C ILE A 36 4.42 -26.13 12.04
N ALA A 37 5.26 -25.25 11.50
CA ALA A 37 4.96 -24.45 10.31
C ALA A 37 4.66 -25.35 9.09
N VAL A 38 5.50 -26.36 8.84
CA VAL A 38 5.29 -27.33 7.76
C VAL A 38 4.02 -28.14 8.00
N LYS A 39 3.80 -28.65 9.22
CA LYS A 39 2.54 -29.33 9.57
C LYS A 39 1.33 -28.42 9.36
N ASN A 40 1.44 -27.15 9.72
CA ASN A 40 0.37 -26.18 9.59
C ASN A 40 -0.06 -25.98 8.14
N ALA A 41 0.90 -25.92 7.21
CA ALA A 41 0.65 -25.88 5.76
C ALA A 41 0.07 -27.21 5.23
N LEU A 42 0.59 -28.34 5.70
CA LEU A 42 0.13 -29.68 5.28
C LEU A 42 -1.33 -29.97 5.68
N ARG A 43 -1.90 -29.27 6.66
CA ARG A 43 -3.33 -29.40 7.02
C ARG A 43 -4.28 -29.10 5.86
N TYR A 44 -3.86 -28.31 4.88
CA TYR A 44 -4.70 -27.94 3.73
C TYR A 44 -4.72 -28.98 2.61
N VAL A 45 -3.78 -29.91 2.60
CA VAL A 45 -3.56 -30.84 1.49
C VAL A 45 -3.82 -32.29 1.93
N PRO A 46 -4.27 -33.17 1.04
CA PRO A 46 -4.53 -34.55 1.39
C PRO A 46 -3.29 -35.29 1.92
N PRO A 47 -3.42 -36.17 2.94
CA PRO A 47 -2.31 -36.89 3.57
C PRO A 47 -1.38 -37.63 2.61
N GLU A 48 -1.94 -38.19 1.54
CA GLU A 48 -1.23 -38.91 0.48
C GLU A 48 -0.18 -38.05 -0.25
N LEU A 49 -0.31 -36.72 -0.21
CA LEU A 49 0.66 -35.79 -0.81
C LEU A 49 1.70 -35.29 0.19
N HIS A 50 1.59 -35.62 1.48
CA HIS A 50 2.43 -35.02 2.53
C HIS A 50 3.91 -35.34 2.35
N GLU A 51 4.26 -36.57 1.97
CA GLU A 51 5.65 -36.99 1.77
C GLU A 51 6.32 -36.18 0.65
N THR A 52 5.57 -35.85 -0.41
CA THR A 52 6.08 -35.07 -1.55
C THR A 52 6.14 -33.58 -1.24
N LEU A 53 5.12 -33.03 -0.57
CA LEU A 53 4.99 -31.59 -0.36
C LEU A 53 5.77 -31.07 0.85
N ALA A 54 6.01 -31.91 1.87
CA ALA A 54 6.72 -31.47 3.07
C ALA A 54 8.13 -30.92 2.78
N PRO A 55 8.96 -31.57 1.93
CA PRO A 55 10.26 -31.00 1.53
C PRO A 55 10.14 -29.68 0.76
N GLU A 56 9.14 -29.54 -0.11
CA GLU A 56 8.89 -28.31 -0.88
C GLU A 56 8.52 -27.15 0.05
N PHE A 57 7.56 -27.37 0.95
CA PHE A 57 7.17 -26.37 1.94
C PHE A 57 8.31 -26.01 2.89
N LEU A 58 9.12 -26.98 3.31
CA LEU A 58 10.32 -26.70 4.11
C LEU A 58 11.33 -25.84 3.33
N ASN A 59 11.50 -26.10 2.03
CA ASN A 59 12.38 -25.31 1.19
C ASN A 59 11.87 -23.88 1.02
N GLU A 60 10.58 -23.68 0.75
CA GLU A 60 9.96 -22.35 0.71
C GLU A 60 10.18 -21.61 2.04
N LEU A 61 9.87 -22.26 3.17
CA LEU A 61 10.03 -21.65 4.49
C LEU A 61 11.47 -21.19 4.76
N LYS A 62 12.47 -21.99 4.37
CA LYS A 62 13.89 -21.67 4.59
C LYS A 62 14.43 -20.59 3.65
N THR A 63 13.93 -20.53 2.43
CA THR A 63 14.47 -19.65 1.37
C THR A 63 13.68 -18.37 1.17
N ARG A 64 12.45 -18.31 1.70
CA ARG A 64 11.54 -17.17 1.59
C ARG A 64 11.02 -16.66 2.93
N GLY A 65 11.28 -17.39 4.02
CA GLY A 65 10.72 -17.09 5.35
C GLY A 65 9.24 -17.39 5.50
N ARG A 66 8.59 -17.95 4.47
CA ARG A 66 7.15 -18.21 4.38
C ARG A 66 6.89 -19.46 3.53
N ILE A 67 5.76 -20.11 3.78
CA ILE A 67 5.22 -21.18 2.90
C ILE A 67 4.08 -20.57 2.10
N TYR A 68 4.34 -20.25 0.83
CA TYR A 68 3.33 -19.73 -0.10
C TYR A 68 2.55 -20.86 -0.77
N GLY A 69 3.13 -22.06 -0.81
CA GLY A 69 2.61 -23.22 -1.51
C GLY A 69 2.48 -22.95 -3.00
N TYR A 70 3.59 -22.56 -3.64
CA TYR A 70 3.58 -22.07 -5.02
C TYR A 70 2.96 -23.07 -6.00
N ARG A 71 3.14 -24.38 -5.78
CA ARG A 71 2.49 -25.44 -6.57
C ARG A 71 0.97 -25.31 -6.61
N TYR A 72 0.34 -24.77 -5.57
CA TYR A 72 -1.11 -24.55 -5.53
C TYR A 72 -1.55 -23.25 -6.18
N ARG A 73 -0.66 -22.45 -6.76
CA ARG A 73 -1.08 -21.28 -7.54
C ARG A 73 -1.78 -21.70 -8.85
N PRO A 74 -2.88 -21.05 -9.27
CA PRO A 74 -3.40 -21.22 -10.63
C PRO A 74 -2.38 -20.77 -11.69
N GLN A 75 -2.17 -21.57 -12.73
CA GLN A 75 -1.24 -21.22 -13.82
C GLN A 75 -1.79 -20.06 -14.67
N GLY A 76 -0.89 -19.29 -15.30
CA GLY A 76 -1.25 -18.11 -16.09
C GLY A 76 -1.60 -16.88 -15.25
N ARG A 77 -1.90 -15.76 -15.89
CA ARG A 77 -2.23 -14.49 -15.21
C ARG A 77 -3.58 -14.58 -14.49
N ILE A 78 -3.64 -14.08 -13.26
CA ILE A 78 -4.90 -13.82 -12.54
C ILE A 78 -5.32 -12.38 -12.85
N TYR A 79 -6.61 -12.17 -13.07
CA TYR A 79 -7.25 -10.88 -13.28
C TYR A 79 -8.76 -11.01 -13.03
N ALA A 80 -9.41 -9.90 -12.69
CA ALA A 80 -10.85 -9.86 -12.52
C ALA A 80 -11.58 -10.04 -13.87
N LYS A 81 -12.69 -10.77 -13.85
CA LYS A 81 -13.53 -11.04 -15.03
C LYS A 81 -14.94 -10.52 -14.75
N PRO A 82 -15.80 -10.36 -15.77
CA PRO A 82 -17.22 -10.16 -15.55
C PRO A 82 -17.80 -11.20 -14.58
N VAL A 83 -18.64 -10.77 -13.64
CA VAL A 83 -19.18 -11.62 -12.55
C VAL A 83 -19.91 -12.87 -13.05
N ASP A 84 -20.48 -12.83 -14.25
CA ASP A 84 -21.19 -13.95 -14.85
C ASP A 84 -20.27 -15.06 -15.37
N GLU A 85 -18.96 -14.82 -15.46
CA GLU A 85 -17.96 -15.85 -15.76
C GLU A 85 -17.52 -16.64 -14.51
N TYR A 86 -17.86 -16.16 -13.31
CA TYR A 86 -17.55 -16.85 -12.06
C TYR A 86 -18.60 -17.91 -11.73
N LYS A 87 -18.13 -19.06 -11.27
CA LYS A 87 -19.01 -20.11 -10.74
C LYS A 87 -19.47 -19.70 -9.35
N GLY A 88 -20.74 -19.95 -9.03
CA GLY A 88 -21.25 -19.70 -7.69
C GLY A 88 -22.77 -19.85 -7.59
N ASN A 89 -23.23 -20.33 -6.44
CA ASN A 89 -24.67 -20.42 -6.15
C ASN A 89 -25.32 -19.06 -5.86
N THR A 90 -24.53 -18.04 -5.48
CA THR A 90 -25.01 -16.70 -5.10
C THR A 90 -24.26 -15.61 -5.87
N LEU A 91 -24.91 -14.46 -6.09
CA LEU A 91 -24.24 -13.29 -6.69
C LEU A 91 -23.12 -12.78 -5.79
N ALA A 92 -23.34 -12.71 -4.48
CA ALA A 92 -22.33 -12.23 -3.54
C ALA A 92 -21.08 -13.13 -3.51
N GLY A 93 -21.24 -14.46 -3.57
CA GLY A 93 -20.11 -15.39 -3.69
C GLY A 93 -19.31 -15.17 -4.97
N ARG A 94 -19.98 -14.91 -6.10
CA ARG A 94 -19.32 -14.55 -7.38
C ARG A 94 -18.64 -13.18 -7.30
N ALA A 95 -19.29 -12.18 -6.73
CA ALA A 95 -18.74 -10.82 -6.58
C ALA A 95 -17.45 -10.81 -5.72
N LEU A 96 -17.44 -11.55 -4.62
CA LEU A 96 -16.23 -11.68 -3.78
C LEU A 96 -15.10 -12.37 -4.53
N GLN A 97 -15.40 -13.33 -5.41
CA GLN A 97 -14.40 -13.94 -6.26
C GLN A 97 -13.80 -12.97 -7.29
N VAL A 98 -14.61 -12.08 -7.87
CA VAL A 98 -14.14 -10.99 -8.74
C VAL A 98 -13.14 -10.12 -7.97
N MET A 99 -13.49 -9.70 -6.76
CA MET A 99 -12.65 -8.80 -5.97
C MET A 99 -11.35 -9.45 -5.48
N ILE A 100 -11.39 -10.73 -5.11
CA ILE A 100 -10.17 -11.49 -4.78
C ILE A 100 -9.21 -11.54 -5.98
N ASP A 101 -9.73 -11.82 -7.18
CA ASP A 101 -8.89 -11.90 -8.38
C ASP A 101 -8.43 -10.51 -8.84
N ASN A 102 -9.20 -9.45 -8.59
CA ASN A 102 -8.78 -8.06 -8.78
C ASN A 102 -7.57 -7.71 -7.90
N ASN A 103 -7.65 -8.03 -6.61
CA ASN A 103 -6.55 -7.81 -5.66
C ASN A 103 -5.27 -8.60 -5.99
N LEU A 104 -5.40 -9.69 -6.77
CA LEU A 104 -4.29 -10.53 -7.23
C LEU A 104 -3.98 -10.34 -8.71
N ASP A 105 -4.58 -9.34 -9.37
CA ASP A 105 -4.29 -9.06 -10.77
C ASP A 105 -2.82 -8.70 -10.92
N PHE A 106 -2.15 -9.29 -11.89
CA PHE A 106 -0.74 -9.04 -12.16
C PHE A 106 -0.45 -7.59 -12.60
N ALA A 107 -1.47 -6.83 -13.02
CA ALA A 107 -1.36 -5.40 -13.27
C ALA A 107 -1.58 -4.53 -12.01
N ILE A 108 -2.11 -5.11 -10.93
CA ILE A 108 -2.51 -4.39 -9.72
C ILE A 108 -1.60 -4.75 -8.53
N ALA A 109 -1.37 -6.04 -8.32
CA ALA A 109 -0.65 -6.56 -7.17
C ALA A 109 0.86 -6.32 -7.27
N LEU A 110 1.45 -5.93 -6.14
CA LEU A 110 2.88 -5.66 -6.01
C LEU A 110 3.75 -6.91 -6.19
N TYR A 111 3.40 -8.01 -5.51
CA TYR A 111 4.06 -9.31 -5.65
C TYR A 111 2.99 -10.38 -5.87
N PRO A 112 2.48 -10.51 -7.12
CA PRO A 112 1.30 -11.35 -7.39
C PRO A 112 1.53 -12.82 -7.05
N TYR A 113 2.76 -13.32 -7.18
CA TYR A 113 3.11 -14.70 -6.83
C TYR A 113 3.11 -14.98 -5.33
N GLU A 114 3.35 -13.96 -4.50
CA GLU A 114 3.35 -14.03 -3.04
C GLU A 114 2.04 -13.53 -2.42
N LEU A 115 1.01 -13.32 -3.25
CA LEU A 115 -0.31 -12.83 -2.86
C LEU A 115 -0.28 -11.44 -2.20
N VAL A 116 0.77 -10.65 -2.44
CA VAL A 116 0.92 -9.30 -1.88
C VAL A 116 0.34 -8.29 -2.85
N THR A 117 -0.71 -7.59 -2.44
CA THR A 117 -1.34 -6.54 -3.24
C THR A 117 -0.56 -5.23 -3.15
N TYR A 118 -0.20 -4.75 -1.95
CA TYR A 118 0.54 -3.49 -1.77
C TYR A 118 1.21 -3.39 -0.38
N GLY A 119 1.94 -2.29 -0.15
CA GLY A 119 2.52 -1.95 1.16
C GLY A 119 3.65 -2.87 1.58
N GLU A 120 4.39 -3.44 0.63
CA GLU A 120 5.45 -4.43 0.77
C GLU A 120 5.04 -5.78 1.38
N GLY A 121 4.01 -5.87 2.23
CA GLY A 121 3.58 -7.12 2.87
C GLY A 121 2.08 -7.33 2.96
N GLY A 122 1.25 -6.41 2.44
CA GLY A 122 -0.21 -6.50 2.50
C GLY A 122 -0.75 -7.62 1.60
N GLN A 123 -1.19 -8.72 2.21
CA GLN A 123 -1.52 -9.97 1.52
C GLN A 123 -3.02 -10.29 1.51
N VAL A 124 -3.48 -10.86 0.39
CA VAL A 124 -4.85 -11.36 0.22
C VAL A 124 -5.08 -12.64 1.04
N PHE A 125 -4.11 -13.56 0.98
CA PHE A 125 -4.04 -14.80 1.77
C PHE A 125 -2.58 -15.12 2.10
N GLN A 126 -2.35 -15.97 3.10
CA GLN A 126 -0.99 -16.39 3.46
C GLN A 126 -0.36 -17.30 2.40
N ASN A 127 -1.19 -18.13 1.74
CA ASN A 127 -0.74 -19.12 0.78
C ASN A 127 -1.81 -19.46 -0.27
N TRP A 128 -1.39 -20.10 -1.35
CA TRP A 128 -2.26 -20.46 -2.46
C TRP A 128 -3.26 -21.58 -2.14
N MET A 129 -3.00 -22.40 -1.12
CA MET A 129 -3.99 -23.39 -0.65
C MET A 129 -5.23 -22.70 -0.07
N GLN A 130 -5.03 -21.64 0.72
CA GLN A 130 -6.11 -20.81 1.25
C GLN A 130 -6.92 -20.16 0.13
N TYR A 131 -6.24 -19.54 -0.86
CA TYR A 131 -6.90 -19.00 -2.05
C TYR A 131 -7.84 -20.05 -2.69
N ARG A 132 -7.32 -21.25 -3.02
CA ARG A 132 -8.12 -22.29 -3.68
C ARG A 132 -9.30 -22.76 -2.85
N LEU A 133 -9.12 -22.92 -1.54
CA LEU A 133 -10.19 -23.34 -0.65
C LEU A 133 -11.27 -22.27 -0.54
N VAL A 134 -10.89 -20.99 -0.38
CA VAL A 134 -11.83 -19.88 -0.32
C VAL A 134 -12.65 -19.77 -1.60
N LYS A 135 -12.02 -19.87 -2.79
CA LYS A 135 -12.77 -19.91 -4.06
C LYS A 135 -13.80 -21.05 -4.07
N LYS A 136 -13.41 -22.27 -3.66
CA LYS A 136 -14.34 -23.41 -3.53
C LYS A 136 -15.49 -23.15 -2.56
N TYR A 137 -15.23 -22.51 -1.41
CA TYR A 137 -16.29 -22.14 -0.45
C TYR A 137 -17.25 -21.12 -1.05
N LEU A 138 -16.74 -20.09 -1.72
CA LEU A 138 -17.55 -19.05 -2.38
C LEU A 138 -18.39 -19.59 -3.55
N GLU A 139 -17.90 -20.61 -4.24
CA GLU A 139 -18.67 -21.28 -5.31
C GLU A 139 -19.92 -22.00 -4.77
N VAL A 140 -19.83 -22.62 -3.58
CA VAL A 140 -20.87 -23.52 -3.07
C VAL A 140 -21.75 -22.91 -1.98
N MET A 141 -21.33 -21.80 -1.38
CA MET A 141 -22.09 -21.14 -0.33
C MET A 141 -23.49 -20.75 -0.78
N THR A 142 -24.46 -20.78 0.13
CA THR A 142 -25.82 -20.29 -0.14
C THR A 142 -26.06 -18.94 0.52
N ASP A 143 -27.20 -18.30 0.25
CA ASP A 143 -27.59 -17.05 0.91
C ASP A 143 -27.97 -17.23 2.40
N HIS A 144 -27.91 -18.46 2.92
CA HIS A 144 -28.16 -18.76 4.34
C HIS A 144 -26.88 -19.17 5.07
N GLN A 145 -25.72 -18.73 4.54
CA GLN A 145 -24.42 -19.06 5.09
C GLN A 145 -23.48 -17.85 5.11
N THR A 146 -22.58 -17.86 6.09
CA THR A 146 -21.43 -16.95 6.19
C THR A 146 -20.15 -17.78 6.18
N LEU A 147 -19.22 -17.42 5.30
CA LEU A 147 -17.85 -17.94 5.33
C LEU A 147 -17.05 -17.16 6.37
N VAL A 148 -16.52 -17.85 7.37
CA VAL A 148 -15.64 -17.26 8.38
C VAL A 148 -14.18 -17.50 8.01
N ILE A 149 -13.39 -16.43 8.02
CA ILE A 149 -11.99 -16.43 7.63
C ILE A 149 -11.14 -15.85 8.76
N GLN A 150 -10.07 -16.54 9.11
CA GLN A 150 -9.12 -16.14 10.15
C GLN A 150 -7.73 -15.98 9.55
N SER A 151 -7.30 -14.74 9.34
CA SER A 151 -6.03 -14.38 8.70
C SER A 151 -5.82 -15.17 7.40
N GLY A 152 -6.82 -15.19 6.52
CA GLY A 152 -6.79 -15.94 5.27
C GLY A 152 -7.16 -17.43 5.38
N HIS A 153 -7.12 -18.06 6.57
CA HIS A 153 -7.60 -19.43 6.74
C HIS A 153 -9.14 -19.49 6.65
N PRO A 154 -9.72 -20.24 5.69
CA PRO A 154 -11.17 -20.46 5.69
C PRO A 154 -11.56 -21.45 6.77
N LEU A 155 -12.11 -20.95 7.88
CA LEU A 155 -12.58 -21.79 8.99
C LEU A 155 -13.77 -22.65 8.55
N GLY A 156 -14.66 -22.09 7.73
CA GLY A 156 -15.77 -22.82 7.12
C GLY A 156 -17.01 -21.97 6.91
N LEU A 157 -18.07 -22.62 6.40
CA LEU A 157 -19.39 -22.04 6.23
C LEU A 157 -20.25 -22.32 7.46
N PHE A 158 -20.84 -21.27 8.03
CA PHE A 158 -21.74 -21.34 9.19
C PHE A 158 -23.14 -20.85 8.79
N PRO A 159 -24.23 -21.36 9.40
CA PRO A 159 -25.58 -20.86 9.12
C PRO A 159 -25.70 -19.36 9.41
N ALA A 160 -26.44 -18.65 8.55
CA ALA A 160 -26.68 -17.22 8.63
C ALA A 160 -28.04 -16.84 8.03
N GLN A 161 -28.51 -15.62 8.28
CA GLN A 161 -29.72 -15.04 7.70
C GLN A 161 -29.42 -14.23 6.43
N LEU A 162 -30.43 -13.97 5.59
CA LEU A 162 -30.24 -13.31 4.29
C LEU A 162 -29.58 -11.92 4.37
N ASP A 163 -29.86 -11.16 5.42
CA ASP A 163 -29.36 -9.81 5.70
C ASP A 163 -27.98 -9.79 6.37
N GLN A 164 -27.45 -10.95 6.77
CA GLN A 164 -26.14 -11.06 7.40
C GLN A 164 -25.00 -11.14 6.37
N PRO A 165 -23.75 -10.73 6.73
CA PRO A 165 -22.61 -10.78 5.83
C PRO A 165 -22.38 -12.18 5.23
N ARG A 166 -22.01 -12.26 3.95
CA ARG A 166 -21.61 -13.51 3.30
C ARG A 166 -20.21 -13.98 3.70
N VAL A 167 -19.35 -13.05 4.12
CA VAL A 167 -18.01 -13.34 4.63
C VAL A 167 -17.77 -12.49 5.88
N ILE A 168 -17.19 -13.11 6.91
CA ILE A 168 -16.54 -12.42 8.03
C ILE A 168 -15.06 -12.75 7.96
N ASN A 169 -14.23 -11.73 7.77
CA ASN A 169 -12.79 -11.88 7.58
C ASN A 169 -12.04 -11.05 8.61
N THR A 170 -11.13 -11.71 9.34
CA THR A 170 -10.17 -11.04 10.22
C THR A 170 -8.77 -11.23 9.67
N ASN A 171 -7.92 -10.21 9.79
CA ASN A 171 -6.50 -10.31 9.47
C ASN A 171 -5.70 -9.73 10.63
N THR A 172 -4.58 -10.38 10.98
CA THR A 172 -3.59 -9.83 11.93
C THR A 172 -4.12 -9.55 13.34
N LEU A 173 -5.18 -10.23 13.79
CA LEU A 173 -5.64 -10.08 15.18
C LEU A 173 -4.71 -10.85 16.12
N MET A 174 -3.83 -10.10 16.82
CA MET A 174 -2.89 -10.61 17.81
C MET A 174 -3.37 -10.25 19.23
N VAL A 175 -2.97 -11.05 20.22
CA VAL A 175 -3.15 -10.66 21.63
C VAL A 175 -2.15 -9.55 21.92
N GLY A 176 -2.59 -8.43 22.51
CA GLY A 176 -1.78 -7.19 22.59
C GLY A 176 -0.37 -7.32 23.19
N MET A 177 -0.13 -8.29 24.08
CA MET A 177 1.22 -8.57 24.62
C MET A 177 2.19 -9.16 23.58
N PHE A 178 1.66 -9.69 22.48
CA PHE A 178 2.39 -10.29 21.35
C PHE A 178 2.13 -9.54 20.04
N ASP A 179 1.49 -8.37 20.09
CA ASP A 179 1.19 -7.55 18.91
C ASP A 179 2.38 -6.65 18.60
N ASP A 180 3.46 -7.29 18.15
CA ASP A 180 4.73 -6.66 17.77
C ASP A 180 5.33 -7.35 16.54
N ASP A 181 6.30 -6.70 15.89
CA ASP A 181 6.89 -7.17 14.65
C ASP A 181 7.61 -8.52 14.76
N GLU A 182 8.22 -8.82 15.91
CA GLU A 182 8.92 -10.09 16.10
C GLU A 182 7.92 -11.26 16.19
N ASN A 183 6.94 -11.12 17.05
CA ASN A 183 5.89 -12.11 17.25
C ASN A 183 5.01 -12.25 16.01
N PHE A 184 4.66 -11.16 15.33
CA PHE A 184 3.95 -11.21 14.05
C PHE A 184 4.77 -11.96 12.98
N ARG A 185 6.06 -11.62 12.79
CA ARG A 185 6.90 -12.30 11.78
C ARG A 185 6.95 -13.80 12.03
N LYS A 186 7.10 -14.22 13.28
CA LYS A 186 7.07 -15.63 13.68
C LYS A 186 5.71 -16.28 13.41
N ALA A 187 4.62 -15.66 13.84
CA ALA A 187 3.25 -16.15 13.65
C ALA A 187 2.92 -16.33 12.16
N ALA A 188 3.28 -15.38 11.32
CA ALA A 188 3.06 -15.47 9.88
C ALA A 188 3.97 -16.53 9.20
N ALA A 189 5.17 -16.79 9.71
CA ALA A 189 6.06 -17.83 9.17
C ALA A 189 5.54 -19.24 9.53
N MET A 190 4.90 -19.34 10.69
CA MET A 190 4.20 -20.54 11.15
C MET A 190 2.84 -20.75 10.48
N GLY A 191 2.39 -19.83 9.64
CA GLY A 191 1.11 -19.93 8.93
C GLY A 191 -0.11 -19.69 9.82
N VAL A 192 0.01 -18.84 10.85
CA VAL A 192 -1.08 -18.54 11.81
C VAL A 192 -1.44 -17.05 11.89
N ALA A 193 -0.75 -16.18 11.14
CA ALA A 193 -1.09 -14.77 10.99
C ALA A 193 -0.87 -14.30 9.55
N ASN A 194 -1.68 -13.34 9.10
CA ASN A 194 -1.59 -12.71 7.78
C ASN A 194 -1.63 -11.20 7.96
N TYR A 195 -0.72 -10.45 7.34
CA TYR A 195 -0.84 -9.00 7.30
C TYR A 195 -1.76 -8.60 6.16
N GLY A 196 -3.00 -8.23 6.48
CA GLY A 196 -4.02 -7.92 5.47
C GLY A 196 -3.94 -6.48 4.95
N GLN A 197 -3.12 -5.62 5.54
CA GLN A 197 -3.29 -4.17 5.41
C GLN A 197 -4.78 -3.82 5.65
N MET A 198 -5.34 -2.86 4.91
CA MET A 198 -6.76 -2.50 4.92
C MET A 198 -7.51 -3.23 3.81
N THR A 199 -7.11 -3.00 2.56
CA THR A 199 -7.90 -3.42 1.39
C THR A 199 -7.34 -4.65 0.68
N ALA A 200 -6.11 -5.06 1.00
CA ALA A 200 -5.49 -6.27 0.46
C ALA A 200 -6.20 -7.53 1.00
N GLY A 201 -6.19 -7.71 2.32
CA GLY A 201 -6.91 -8.77 3.02
C GLY A 201 -8.42 -8.54 3.09
N GLY A 202 -8.88 -7.29 2.93
CA GLY A 202 -10.31 -6.96 2.82
C GLY A 202 -10.93 -7.20 1.44
N TRP A 203 -10.11 -7.58 0.44
CA TRP A 203 -10.53 -7.84 -0.95
C TRP A 203 -11.31 -6.68 -1.56
N MET A 204 -10.78 -5.47 -1.45
CA MET A 204 -11.43 -4.27 -1.98
C MET A 204 -10.43 -3.22 -2.46
N TYR A 205 -9.24 -3.65 -2.87
CA TYR A 205 -8.26 -2.76 -3.48
C TYR A 205 -8.63 -2.55 -4.95
N ILE A 206 -8.67 -1.29 -5.39
CA ILE A 206 -9.10 -0.90 -6.75
C ILE A 206 -7.97 -0.25 -7.53
N GLY A 207 -6.72 -0.58 -7.17
CA GLY A 207 -5.57 0.12 -7.70
C GLY A 207 -5.40 1.52 -7.10
N PRO A 208 -4.63 2.38 -7.77
CA PRO A 208 -4.14 3.61 -7.17
C PRO A 208 -5.11 4.80 -7.27
N GLN A 209 -6.22 4.70 -8.04
CA GLN A 209 -7.23 5.76 -8.19
C GLN A 209 -7.75 6.29 -6.84
N GLY A 210 -8.10 5.39 -5.91
CA GLY A 210 -8.60 5.80 -4.59
C GLY A 210 -7.58 6.58 -3.76
N ILE A 211 -6.29 6.38 -4.01
CA ILE A 211 -5.22 7.12 -3.36
C ILE A 211 -5.01 8.48 -4.03
N VAL A 212 -5.09 8.56 -5.37
CA VAL A 212 -5.01 9.85 -6.08
C VAL A 212 -6.06 10.82 -5.55
N HIS A 213 -7.32 10.37 -5.45
CA HIS A 213 -8.38 11.19 -4.86
C HIS A 213 -8.05 11.65 -3.44
N GLY A 214 -7.74 10.71 -2.54
CA GLY A 214 -7.44 11.03 -1.14
C GLY A 214 -6.26 11.99 -0.99
N THR A 215 -5.23 11.85 -1.82
CA THR A 215 -4.06 12.73 -1.83
C THR A 215 -4.37 14.11 -2.40
N THR A 216 -5.17 14.21 -3.45
CA THR A 216 -5.65 15.51 -3.98
C THR A 216 -6.40 16.26 -2.89
N ILE A 217 -7.34 15.60 -2.21
CA ILE A 217 -8.11 16.21 -1.10
C ILE A 217 -7.19 16.62 0.05
N THR A 218 -6.19 15.81 0.38
CA THR A 218 -5.23 16.15 1.44
C THR A 218 -4.43 17.41 1.08
N LEU A 219 -3.93 17.51 -0.17
CA LEU A 219 -3.15 18.66 -0.64
C LEU A 219 -3.98 19.95 -0.70
N LEU A 220 -5.20 19.88 -1.25
CA LEU A 220 -6.11 21.04 -1.30
C LEU A 220 -6.42 21.55 0.12
N ASN A 221 -6.70 20.65 1.06
CA ASN A 221 -6.95 21.01 2.45
C ASN A 221 -5.69 21.52 3.16
N ALA A 222 -4.51 20.98 2.89
CA ALA A 222 -3.24 21.50 3.39
C ALA A 222 -2.98 22.93 2.90
N GLY A 223 -3.25 23.22 1.62
CA GLY A 223 -3.12 24.57 1.08
C GLY A 223 -4.07 25.57 1.73
N ARG A 224 -5.32 25.18 1.98
CA ARG A 224 -6.29 26.02 2.69
C ARG A 224 -5.88 26.27 4.14
N LEU A 225 -5.52 25.21 4.85
CA LEU A 225 -5.20 25.27 6.27
C LEU A 225 -3.89 26.01 6.56
N PHE A 226 -2.85 25.73 5.79
CA PHE A 226 -1.49 26.19 6.10
C PHE A 226 -1.01 27.36 5.27
N LEU A 227 -1.55 27.54 4.05
CA LEU A 227 -1.13 28.60 3.13
C LEU A 227 -2.22 29.66 2.89
N GLY A 228 -3.41 29.47 3.47
CA GLY A 228 -4.54 30.40 3.33
C GLY A 228 -5.13 30.44 1.91
N VAL A 229 -4.99 29.37 1.13
CA VAL A 229 -5.64 29.24 -0.18
C VAL A 229 -7.16 29.31 -0.01
N SER A 230 -7.85 30.03 -0.89
CA SER A 230 -9.31 30.16 -0.84
C SER A 230 -9.97 28.78 -1.00
N PRO A 231 -11.14 28.53 -0.37
CA PRO A 231 -11.91 27.30 -0.61
C PRO A 231 -12.25 27.04 -2.09
N SER A 232 -12.30 28.09 -2.91
CA SER A 232 -12.58 28.04 -4.36
C SER A 232 -11.36 27.78 -5.23
N ASP A 233 -10.15 27.91 -4.69
CA ASP A 233 -8.91 27.98 -5.46
C ASP A 233 -8.08 26.72 -5.25
N ASP A 234 -7.19 26.46 -6.20
CA ASP A 234 -6.26 25.33 -6.21
C ASP A 234 -4.82 25.83 -5.85
N LEU A 235 -3.83 24.94 -5.89
CA LEU A 235 -2.46 25.17 -5.38
C LEU A 235 -1.52 25.87 -6.37
N HIS A 236 -2.04 26.71 -7.26
CA HIS A 236 -1.24 27.38 -8.30
C HIS A 236 -0.02 28.10 -7.73
N GLY A 237 1.16 27.77 -8.24
CA GLY A 237 2.45 28.33 -7.80
C GLY A 237 2.89 27.91 -6.40
N LYS A 238 2.23 26.94 -5.77
CA LYS A 238 2.64 26.36 -4.47
C LYS A 238 3.43 25.08 -4.68
N THR A 239 4.47 24.92 -3.87
CA THR A 239 5.37 23.78 -3.92
C THR A 239 4.98 22.68 -2.94
N PHE A 240 5.16 21.43 -3.36
CA PHE A 240 5.02 20.25 -2.51
C PHE A 240 6.21 19.31 -2.72
N VAL A 241 7.00 19.08 -1.67
CA VAL A 241 8.15 18.14 -1.72
C VAL A 241 7.84 16.90 -0.90
N THR A 242 7.99 15.72 -1.52
CA THR A 242 7.70 14.43 -0.88
C THR A 242 8.58 13.30 -1.45
N SER A 243 8.31 12.07 -1.01
CA SER A 243 9.07 10.87 -1.36
C SER A 243 8.17 9.68 -1.68
N GLY A 244 8.72 8.77 -2.50
CA GLY A 244 8.11 7.51 -2.89
C GLY A 244 7.20 7.63 -4.12
N LEU A 245 7.42 6.74 -5.09
CA LEU A 245 6.56 6.52 -6.27
C LEU A 245 6.07 5.06 -6.36
N GLY A 246 6.02 4.38 -5.21
CA GLY A 246 5.53 3.01 -5.03
C GLY A 246 4.01 2.88 -5.23
N GLY A 247 3.43 1.76 -4.80
CA GLY A 247 2.02 1.42 -5.11
C GLY A 247 1.00 2.51 -4.75
N MET A 248 1.07 3.03 -3.51
CA MET A 248 0.22 4.13 -3.04
C MET A 248 0.89 5.50 -3.29
N SER A 249 2.19 5.62 -2.99
CA SER A 249 2.91 6.89 -3.06
C SER A 249 3.11 7.45 -4.47
N GLY A 250 3.01 6.61 -5.50
CA GLY A 250 2.96 7.05 -6.90
C GLY A 250 1.78 7.96 -7.23
N ALA A 251 0.70 7.90 -6.46
CA ALA A 251 -0.46 8.76 -6.63
C ALA A 251 -0.19 10.24 -6.30
N GLN A 252 0.86 10.53 -5.52
CA GLN A 252 1.23 11.90 -5.16
C GLN A 252 1.55 12.77 -6.38
N ALA A 253 2.20 12.19 -7.40
CA ALA A 253 2.55 12.88 -8.64
C ALA A 253 1.30 13.31 -9.43
N LYS A 254 0.30 12.43 -9.55
CA LYS A 254 -0.95 12.81 -10.21
C LYS A 254 -1.79 13.77 -9.35
N ALA A 255 -1.81 13.55 -8.05
CA ALA A 255 -2.60 14.35 -7.11
C ALA A 255 -2.15 15.81 -7.05
N VAL A 256 -0.84 16.07 -7.05
CA VAL A 256 -0.32 17.46 -7.03
C VAL A 256 -0.68 18.22 -8.31
N GLU A 257 -0.67 17.56 -9.47
CA GLU A 257 -1.10 18.18 -10.73
C GLU A 257 -2.60 18.47 -10.74
N ILE A 258 -3.43 17.53 -10.27
CA ILE A 258 -4.88 17.73 -10.15
C ILE A 258 -5.19 18.85 -9.17
N ALA A 259 -4.43 18.95 -8.07
CA ALA A 259 -4.53 20.03 -7.11
C ALA A 259 -3.94 21.36 -7.62
N GLY A 260 -3.43 21.43 -8.86
CA GLY A 260 -2.91 22.66 -9.46
C GLY A 260 -1.51 23.09 -8.98
N GLY A 261 -0.78 22.23 -8.26
CA GLY A 261 0.49 22.56 -7.60
C GLY A 261 1.75 22.12 -8.37
N VAL A 262 2.90 22.47 -7.80
CA VAL A 262 4.23 22.06 -8.27
C VAL A 262 4.83 21.03 -7.32
N GLY A 263 4.89 19.77 -7.74
CA GLY A 263 5.39 18.68 -6.91
C GLY A 263 6.78 18.20 -7.28
N VAL A 264 7.62 17.95 -6.28
CA VAL A 264 8.90 17.22 -6.43
C VAL A 264 8.85 15.95 -5.59
N ILE A 265 9.04 14.79 -6.22
CA ILE A 265 8.91 13.47 -5.60
C ILE A 265 10.21 12.68 -5.78
N ALA A 266 10.93 12.42 -4.68
CA ALA A 266 12.13 11.60 -4.72
C ALA A 266 11.81 10.10 -4.71
N GLU A 267 12.47 9.33 -5.57
CA GLU A 267 12.37 7.87 -5.64
C GLU A 267 13.71 7.26 -6.04
N VAL A 268 14.10 6.19 -5.35
CA VAL A 268 15.37 5.49 -5.55
C VAL A 268 15.26 4.32 -6.53
N ASP A 269 14.06 3.72 -6.68
CA ASP A 269 13.80 2.65 -7.64
C ASP A 269 13.38 3.25 -8.98
N LEU A 270 14.32 3.37 -9.92
CA LEU A 270 14.08 3.91 -11.27
C LEU A 270 12.88 3.26 -11.97
N SER A 271 12.66 1.95 -11.75
CA SER A 271 11.55 1.27 -12.41
C SER A 271 10.18 1.73 -11.90
N ARG A 272 10.09 2.37 -10.73
CA ARG A 272 8.88 3.08 -10.27
C ARG A 272 8.67 4.39 -10.99
N ILE A 273 9.73 5.17 -11.16
CA ILE A 273 9.71 6.44 -11.90
C ILE A 273 9.21 6.18 -13.33
N VAL A 274 9.84 5.23 -14.03
CA VAL A 274 9.45 4.83 -15.38
C VAL A 274 8.00 4.37 -15.43
N GLN A 275 7.58 3.51 -14.49
CA GLN A 275 6.19 3.05 -14.42
C GLN A 275 5.20 4.22 -14.28
N ARG A 276 5.49 5.23 -13.45
CA ARG A 276 4.58 6.38 -13.27
C ARG A 276 4.59 7.33 -14.46
N GLN A 277 5.73 7.47 -15.13
CA GLN A 277 5.81 8.24 -16.36
C GLN A 277 5.02 7.57 -17.50
N GLU A 278 5.17 6.26 -17.69
CA GLU A 278 4.42 5.50 -18.71
C GLU A 278 2.91 5.52 -18.46
N GLN A 279 2.49 5.61 -17.19
CA GLN A 279 1.09 5.81 -16.81
C GLN A 279 0.56 7.24 -17.05
N GLY A 280 1.44 8.19 -17.38
CA GLY A 280 1.06 9.61 -17.49
C GLY A 280 0.76 10.27 -16.14
N TRP A 281 1.31 9.72 -15.05
CA TRP A 281 1.12 10.22 -13.69
C TRP A 281 2.25 11.14 -13.23
N LEU A 282 3.43 10.96 -13.83
CA LEU A 282 4.61 11.76 -13.59
C LEU A 282 4.98 12.51 -14.87
N SER A 283 5.01 13.85 -14.82
CA SER A 283 5.23 14.67 -16.02
C SER A 283 6.68 14.62 -16.50
N LYS A 284 7.65 14.80 -15.60
CA LYS A 284 9.09 14.86 -15.93
C LYS A 284 9.90 14.23 -14.80
N TRP A 285 11.12 13.76 -15.08
CA TRP A 285 12.05 13.36 -14.04
C TRP A 285 13.50 13.57 -14.47
N SER A 286 14.40 13.64 -13.48
CA SER A 286 15.84 13.70 -13.69
C SER A 286 16.57 13.13 -12.47
N ASP A 287 17.81 12.69 -12.65
CA ASP A 287 18.77 12.39 -11.57
C ASP A 287 19.66 13.60 -11.23
N ASP A 288 19.54 14.70 -11.98
CA ASP A 288 20.23 15.97 -11.73
C ASP A 288 19.36 16.91 -10.87
N LEU A 289 19.76 17.09 -9.61
CA LEU A 289 19.09 17.99 -8.66
C LEU A 289 19.00 19.43 -9.17
N SER A 290 20.02 19.93 -9.89
CA SER A 290 20.00 21.30 -10.41
C SER A 290 18.90 21.48 -11.46
N GLN A 291 18.70 20.47 -12.30
CA GLN A 291 17.64 20.44 -13.30
C GLN A 291 16.26 20.31 -12.65
N VAL A 292 16.11 19.41 -11.68
CA VAL A 292 14.85 19.22 -10.91
C VAL A 292 14.40 20.53 -10.28
N ILE A 293 15.29 21.23 -9.58
CA ILE A 293 14.99 22.50 -8.93
C ILE A 293 14.72 23.61 -9.97
N SER A 294 15.45 23.63 -11.09
CA SER A 294 15.20 24.58 -12.17
C SER A 294 13.77 24.46 -12.70
N TRP A 295 13.30 23.25 -12.96
CA TRP A 295 11.91 23.01 -13.40
C TRP A 295 10.91 23.43 -12.32
N MET A 296 11.15 23.07 -11.05
CA MET A 296 10.28 23.46 -9.95
C MET A 296 10.11 24.99 -9.89
N GLN A 297 11.20 25.74 -9.93
CA GLN A 297 11.17 27.20 -9.88
C GLN A 297 10.51 27.83 -11.11
N GLU A 298 10.71 27.27 -12.29
CA GLU A 298 10.05 27.71 -13.53
C GLU A 298 8.53 27.53 -13.46
N SER A 299 8.08 26.37 -12.99
CA SER A 299 6.66 26.07 -12.82
C SER A 299 6.00 26.92 -11.73
N VAL A 300 6.73 27.20 -10.63
CA VAL A 300 6.26 28.16 -9.62
C VAL A 300 6.07 29.56 -10.21
N ARG A 301 7.01 30.05 -11.03
CA ARG A 301 6.90 31.38 -11.66
C ARG A 301 5.77 31.47 -12.69
N SER A 302 5.50 30.39 -13.42
CA SER A 302 4.45 30.35 -14.44
C SER A 302 3.06 30.01 -13.88
N GLY A 303 3.00 29.41 -12.68
CA GLY A 303 1.77 28.88 -12.09
C GLY A 303 1.30 27.57 -12.73
N GLU A 304 2.14 26.95 -13.58
CA GLU A 304 1.84 25.67 -14.24
C GLU A 304 1.94 24.51 -13.25
N ALA A 305 0.91 23.68 -13.19
CA ALA A 305 0.90 22.48 -12.38
C ALA A 305 1.83 21.42 -13.00
N VAL A 306 2.69 20.81 -12.20
CA VAL A 306 3.64 19.81 -12.69
C VAL A 306 4.04 18.84 -11.58
N SER A 307 4.24 17.58 -11.95
CA SER A 307 4.92 16.59 -11.12
C SER A 307 6.33 16.29 -11.66
N ILE A 308 7.33 16.44 -10.78
CA ILE A 308 8.74 16.28 -11.11
C ILE A 308 9.32 15.15 -10.25
N GLY A 309 9.80 14.09 -10.90
CA GLY A 309 10.49 13.00 -10.24
C GLY A 309 11.97 13.32 -10.05
N TYR A 310 12.50 13.07 -8.87
CA TYR A 310 13.93 13.01 -8.64
C TYR A 310 14.35 11.54 -8.49
N HIS A 311 15.20 11.06 -9.40
CA HIS A 311 15.80 9.73 -9.27
C HIS A 311 17.00 9.81 -8.32
N GLY A 312 16.74 9.53 -7.04
CA GLY A 312 17.72 9.62 -5.98
C GLY A 312 17.08 9.57 -4.59
N ASN A 313 17.90 9.72 -3.55
CA ASN A 313 17.41 9.64 -2.19
C ASN A 313 16.75 10.95 -1.76
N ILE A 314 15.62 10.87 -1.05
CA ILE A 314 14.94 12.05 -0.50
C ILE A 314 15.86 12.88 0.40
N VAL A 315 16.83 12.24 1.07
CA VAL A 315 17.80 12.96 1.89
C VAL A 315 18.71 13.85 1.05
N ASP A 316 19.17 13.37 -0.11
CA ASP A 316 20.01 14.16 -1.03
C ASP A 316 19.25 15.38 -1.58
N LEU A 317 17.96 15.20 -1.90
CA LEU A 317 17.08 16.30 -2.30
C LEU A 317 16.93 17.34 -1.19
N TRP A 318 16.69 16.91 0.05
CA TRP A 318 16.58 17.82 1.18
C TRP A 318 17.89 18.56 1.48
N GLU A 319 19.03 17.89 1.38
CA GLU A 319 20.35 18.52 1.53
C GLU A 319 20.53 19.65 0.51
N TYR A 320 20.26 19.36 -0.77
CA TYR A 320 20.36 20.35 -1.83
C TYR A 320 19.43 21.54 -1.61
N ILE A 321 18.18 21.31 -1.19
CA ILE A 321 17.21 22.36 -0.88
C ILE A 321 17.72 23.26 0.25
N VAL A 322 18.21 22.66 1.34
CA VAL A 322 18.69 23.38 2.53
C VAL A 322 19.95 24.20 2.23
N GLU A 323 20.91 23.62 1.51
CA GLU A 323 22.19 24.25 1.17
C GLU A 323 22.05 25.42 0.20
N ASN A 324 21.06 25.36 -0.70
CA ASN A 324 20.81 26.41 -1.70
C ASN A 324 19.69 27.39 -1.30
N ASP A 325 19.19 27.30 -0.07
CA ASP A 325 18.12 28.14 0.47
C ASP A 325 16.87 28.22 -0.42
N ILE A 326 16.45 27.07 -0.92
CA ILE A 326 15.31 26.96 -1.84
C ILE A 326 14.01 26.92 -1.02
N PRO A 327 13.04 27.83 -1.27
CA PRO A 327 11.79 27.85 -0.52
C PRO A 327 10.90 26.66 -0.89
N VAL A 328 10.25 26.08 0.12
CA VAL A 328 9.25 25.00 -0.02
C VAL A 328 8.04 25.33 0.86
N ASP A 329 6.84 25.31 0.29
CA ASP A 329 5.59 25.63 1.00
C ASP A 329 5.10 24.43 1.82
N LEU A 330 4.89 23.29 1.15
CA LEU A 330 4.34 22.06 1.72
C LEU A 330 5.33 20.90 1.59
N ALA A 331 5.37 20.03 2.59
CA ALA A 331 6.24 18.86 2.57
C ALA A 331 5.64 17.65 3.28
N SER A 332 6.00 16.45 2.83
CA SER A 332 5.65 15.19 3.52
C SER A 332 6.65 14.09 3.19
N ASP A 333 6.37 12.86 3.62
CA ASP A 333 7.11 11.64 3.28
C ASP A 333 6.13 10.48 3.13
N GLN A 334 6.31 9.67 2.09
CA GLN A 334 5.52 8.46 1.87
C GLN A 334 6.40 7.26 1.48
N THR A 335 7.64 7.22 1.99
CA THR A 335 8.44 6.00 2.03
C THR A 335 7.72 4.93 2.88
N SER A 336 8.11 3.65 2.76
CA SER A 336 7.44 2.58 3.51
C SER A 336 8.05 2.40 4.91
N CYS A 337 8.01 3.45 5.74
CA CYS A 337 8.59 3.42 7.10
C CYS A 337 7.89 2.44 8.06
N HIS A 338 6.68 1.98 7.75
CA HIS A 338 6.03 0.86 8.45
C HIS A 338 6.76 -0.48 8.26
N ALA A 339 7.67 -0.56 7.28
CA ALA A 339 8.54 -1.71 7.00
C ALA A 339 10.00 -1.24 6.81
N VAL A 340 10.41 -0.23 7.57
CA VAL A 340 11.67 0.53 7.40
C VAL A 340 12.92 -0.36 7.29
N TYR A 341 13.01 -1.41 8.12
CA TYR A 341 14.16 -2.35 8.14
C TYR A 341 13.99 -3.59 7.25
N ASP A 342 12.84 -3.73 6.60
CA ASP A 342 12.54 -4.81 5.65
C ASP A 342 12.61 -4.32 4.19
N GLY A 343 13.31 -3.20 3.99
CA GLY A 343 13.52 -2.60 2.69
C GLY A 343 12.48 -1.56 2.29
N GLY A 344 11.60 -1.14 3.20
CA GLY A 344 10.67 -0.04 2.94
C GLY A 344 11.35 1.34 2.82
N TYR A 345 12.59 1.46 3.30
CA TYR A 345 13.44 2.65 3.22
C TYR A 345 14.84 2.27 2.72
N THR A 346 15.38 3.01 1.75
CA THR A 346 16.76 2.80 1.25
C THR A 346 17.67 3.85 1.89
N PRO A 347 18.77 3.45 2.56
CA PRO A 347 19.64 4.42 3.24
C PRO A 347 20.36 5.34 2.25
N GLN A 348 20.54 6.61 2.63
CA GLN A 348 21.34 7.58 1.89
C GLN A 348 22.76 7.05 1.60
N GLY A 349 23.32 7.42 0.45
CA GLY A 349 24.67 7.02 0.05
C GLY A 349 24.77 5.58 -0.49
N THR A 350 23.63 4.95 -0.80
CA THR A 350 23.56 3.67 -1.50
C THR A 350 22.56 3.75 -2.64
N THR A 351 22.82 3.02 -3.73
CA THR A 351 21.79 2.83 -4.77
C THR A 351 20.68 1.90 -4.27
N PHE A 352 19.56 1.85 -5.00
CA PHE A 352 18.48 0.91 -4.68
C PHE A 352 18.97 -0.54 -4.63
N GLU A 353 19.71 -0.97 -5.66
CA GLU A 353 20.26 -2.33 -5.77
C GLU A 353 21.25 -2.64 -4.65
N GLU A 354 22.14 -1.69 -4.32
CA GLU A 354 23.08 -1.84 -3.22
C GLU A 354 22.37 -1.98 -1.88
N GLY A 355 21.32 -1.18 -1.64
CA GLY A 355 20.48 -1.29 -0.45
C GLY A 355 19.78 -2.65 -0.37
N ARG A 356 19.26 -3.18 -1.49
CA ARG A 356 18.66 -4.53 -1.53
C ARG A 356 19.68 -5.63 -1.26
N GLU A 357 20.88 -5.52 -1.81
CA GLU A 357 21.95 -6.49 -1.59
C GLU A 357 22.49 -6.44 -0.16
N LEU A 358 22.59 -5.25 0.42
CA LEU A 358 22.98 -5.06 1.82
C LEU A 358 21.97 -5.71 2.76
N LEU A 359 20.67 -5.49 2.54
CA LEU A 359 19.60 -6.12 3.32
C LEU A 359 19.70 -7.66 3.34
N LYS A 360 20.13 -8.28 2.23
CA LYS A 360 20.30 -9.74 2.13
C LYS A 360 21.58 -10.23 2.83
N LYS A 361 22.68 -9.48 2.70
CA LYS A 361 24.03 -9.92 3.11
C LYS A 361 24.34 -9.57 4.55
N ASP A 362 23.95 -8.38 5.01
CA ASP A 362 24.25 -7.85 6.33
C ASP A 362 23.12 -6.92 6.80
N ARG A 363 22.11 -7.54 7.43
CA ARG A 363 20.94 -6.82 7.91
C ARG A 363 21.28 -5.84 9.03
N ASP A 364 22.28 -6.12 9.85
CA ASP A 364 22.65 -5.24 10.96
C ASP A 364 23.30 -3.95 10.44
N GLU A 365 24.15 -4.05 9.40
CA GLU A 365 24.69 -2.88 8.71
C GLU A 365 23.60 -2.10 7.96
N PHE A 366 22.65 -2.79 7.32
CA PHE A 366 21.50 -2.14 6.69
C PHE A 366 20.73 -1.28 7.71
N VAL A 367 20.39 -1.83 8.87
CA VAL A 367 19.70 -1.13 9.96
C VAL A 367 20.50 0.11 10.41
N ARG A 368 21.81 -0.03 10.66
CA ARG A 368 22.66 1.10 11.08
C ARG A 368 22.64 2.25 10.09
N ARG A 369 22.69 1.96 8.77
CA ARG A 369 22.66 2.99 7.73
C ARG A 369 21.30 3.63 7.59
N VAL A 370 20.23 2.86 7.73
CA VAL A 370 18.85 3.38 7.73
C VAL A 370 18.66 4.35 8.90
N ASP A 371 19.09 4.00 10.10
CA ASP A 371 19.00 4.88 11.27
C ASP A 371 19.77 6.20 11.07
N ALA A 372 20.97 6.13 10.49
CA ALA A 372 21.76 7.32 10.17
C ALA A 372 21.04 8.23 9.14
N SER A 373 20.46 7.64 8.10
CA SER A 373 19.71 8.34 7.06
C SER A 373 18.45 9.02 7.61
N LEU A 374 17.68 8.33 8.48
CA LEU A 374 16.49 8.89 9.12
C LEU A 374 16.82 10.08 10.02
N ARG A 375 17.91 9.99 10.80
CA ARG A 375 18.40 11.11 11.61
C ARG A 375 18.73 12.33 10.75
N ARG A 376 19.41 12.11 9.62
CA ARG A 376 19.78 13.19 8.68
C ARG A 376 18.54 13.81 8.03
N GLN A 377 17.61 12.98 7.53
CA GLN A 377 16.34 13.44 6.95
C GLN A 377 15.56 14.32 7.95
N PHE A 378 15.46 13.87 9.20
CA PHE A 378 14.81 14.63 10.26
C PHE A 378 15.45 16.01 10.49
N THR A 379 16.79 16.07 10.57
CA THR A 379 17.49 17.36 10.76
C THR A 379 17.17 18.34 9.64
N LEU A 380 17.16 17.87 8.39
CA LEU A 380 16.89 18.72 7.22
C LEU A 380 15.43 19.20 7.19
N ILE A 381 14.48 18.29 7.45
CA ILE A 381 13.05 18.66 7.56
C ILE A 381 12.86 19.70 8.66
N LYS A 382 13.46 19.49 9.84
CA LYS A 382 13.41 20.45 10.95
C LYS A 382 13.92 21.82 10.52
N THR A 383 15.08 21.88 9.86
CA THR A 383 15.61 23.13 9.29
C THR A 383 14.62 23.80 8.33
N MET A 384 13.98 23.04 7.44
CA MET A 384 12.97 23.59 6.52
C MET A 384 11.72 24.10 7.25
N THR A 385 11.26 23.39 8.29
CA THR A 385 10.13 23.86 9.11
C THR A 385 10.45 25.14 9.88
N GLU A 386 11.70 25.30 10.35
CA GLU A 386 12.19 26.54 10.95
C GLU A 386 12.25 27.68 9.92
N ARG A 387 12.43 27.37 8.64
CA ARG A 387 12.34 28.31 7.50
C ARG A 387 10.92 28.53 6.97
N GLY A 388 9.90 27.92 7.59
CA GLY A 388 8.49 28.15 7.28
C GLY A 388 7.82 27.08 6.43
N THR A 389 8.52 26.02 6.01
CA THR A 389 7.91 24.87 5.34
C THR A 389 6.92 24.16 6.26
N ARG A 390 5.78 23.74 5.72
CA ARG A 390 4.74 23.02 6.46
C ARG A 390 4.86 21.53 6.17
N PHE A 391 5.41 20.81 7.14
CA PHE A 391 5.58 19.36 7.06
C PHE A 391 4.48 18.62 7.84
N TRP A 392 3.99 17.50 7.29
CA TRP A 392 3.14 16.55 8.00
C TRP A 392 3.53 15.10 7.70
N ASP A 393 3.22 14.19 8.62
CA ASP A 393 3.39 12.74 8.42
C ASP A 393 2.19 12.17 7.63
N TYR A 394 2.48 11.39 6.58
CA TYR A 394 1.47 10.80 5.69
C TYR A 394 0.97 9.42 6.17
N GLY A 395 1.05 9.11 7.47
CA GLY A 395 0.59 7.86 8.04
C GLY A 395 1.46 6.65 7.67
N ASN A 396 2.73 6.86 7.35
CA ASN A 396 3.67 5.83 6.95
C ASN A 396 4.62 5.38 8.08
N SER A 397 4.39 5.86 9.31
CA SER A 397 5.24 5.61 10.49
C SER A 397 6.63 6.27 10.42
N PHE A 398 6.83 7.29 9.58
CA PHE A 398 8.12 8.00 9.47
C PHE A 398 8.58 8.55 10.82
N MET A 399 7.71 9.25 11.55
CA MET A 399 8.09 9.85 12.84
C MET A 399 8.46 8.79 13.89
N LYS A 400 7.77 7.65 13.89
CA LYS A 400 8.10 6.52 14.77
C LYS A 400 9.45 5.92 14.40
N ALA A 401 9.72 5.72 13.11
CA ALA A 401 11.02 5.24 12.64
C ALA A 401 12.17 6.19 13.02
N VAL A 402 11.97 7.51 12.92
CA VAL A 402 12.93 8.53 13.37
C VAL A 402 13.17 8.44 14.89
N PHE A 403 12.13 8.24 15.69
CA PHE A 403 12.26 8.07 17.14
C PHE A 403 13.04 6.81 17.52
N ASP A 404 12.77 5.70 16.83
CA ASP A 404 13.43 4.40 17.04
C ASP A 404 14.88 4.43 16.60
N ALA A 405 15.16 5.14 15.49
CA ALA A 405 16.50 5.45 15.06
C ALA A 405 17.28 6.25 16.10
N GLY A 406 16.63 6.84 17.11
CA GLY A 406 17.24 7.44 18.31
C GLY A 406 17.12 8.96 18.41
N VAL A 407 16.29 9.59 17.59
CA VAL A 407 15.99 11.03 17.69
C VAL A 407 14.87 11.23 18.72
N LYS A 408 15.19 11.56 19.97
CA LYS A 408 14.16 11.73 21.02
C LYS A 408 13.38 13.04 20.90
N GLU A 409 13.95 14.06 20.28
CA GLU A 409 13.29 15.36 20.08
C GLU A 409 12.15 15.35 19.05
N ILE A 410 11.98 14.27 18.27
CA ILE A 410 10.78 14.11 17.41
C ILE A 410 9.52 13.88 18.26
N ALA A 411 9.66 13.34 19.47
CA ALA A 411 8.56 13.17 20.41
C ALA A 411 8.24 14.49 21.09
N SER A 412 6.96 14.83 21.20
CA SER A 412 6.50 16.12 21.74
C SER A 412 7.01 16.40 23.16
N ASN A 413 7.16 15.36 23.97
CA ASN A 413 7.66 15.46 25.35
C ASN A 413 9.17 15.20 25.50
N GLY A 414 9.88 14.93 24.39
CA GLY A 414 11.32 14.64 24.34
C GLY A 414 11.76 13.33 25.01
N ARG A 415 10.83 12.46 25.42
CA ARG A 415 11.11 11.25 26.22
C ARG A 415 10.58 9.98 25.55
N ASP A 416 9.29 9.94 25.26
CA ASP A 416 8.57 8.79 24.72
C ASP A 416 7.42 9.21 23.80
N THR A 417 6.77 8.25 23.14
CA THR A 417 5.74 8.52 22.13
C THR A 417 4.35 8.71 22.72
N SER A 418 4.21 8.87 24.05
CA SER A 418 2.88 8.92 24.71
C SER A 418 2.11 10.22 24.44
N GLU A 419 2.81 11.29 24.12
CA GLU A 419 2.24 12.62 23.80
C GLU A 419 2.34 12.93 22.28
N GLY A 420 2.54 11.90 21.46
CA GLY A 420 2.70 12.06 20.01
C GLY A 420 4.04 12.66 19.61
N PHE A 421 4.06 13.22 18.40
CA PHE A 421 5.25 13.76 17.75
C PHE A 421 5.09 15.24 17.39
N ILE A 422 6.22 15.93 17.17
CA ILE A 422 6.25 17.38 16.93
C ILE A 422 5.66 17.80 15.57
N PHE A 423 5.58 16.87 14.62
CA PHE A 423 4.89 17.09 13.35
C PHE A 423 3.55 16.36 13.39
N PRO A 424 2.45 17.00 13.00
CA PRO A 424 1.15 16.35 13.01
C PRO A 424 1.03 15.31 11.90
N SER A 425 0.18 14.30 12.10
CA SER A 425 -0.25 13.45 10.99
C SER A 425 -1.30 14.16 10.13
N TYR A 426 -1.32 13.86 8.82
CA TYR A 426 -2.39 14.33 7.93
C TYR A 426 -3.78 13.91 8.43
N VAL A 427 -3.90 12.78 9.14
CA VAL A 427 -5.18 12.35 9.72
C VAL A 427 -5.60 13.26 10.87
N GLU A 428 -4.67 13.61 11.75
CA GLU A 428 -4.96 14.37 12.97
C GLU A 428 -5.33 15.83 12.65
N ASP A 429 -4.57 16.47 11.76
CA ASP A 429 -4.70 17.93 11.54
C ASP A 429 -5.45 18.31 10.27
N ILE A 430 -5.48 17.44 9.26
CA ILE A 430 -6.06 17.77 7.95
C ILE A 430 -7.36 16.99 7.75
N MET A 431 -7.27 15.67 7.60
CA MET A 431 -8.40 14.84 7.18
C MET A 431 -9.43 14.62 8.29
N GLY A 432 -9.01 14.44 9.54
CA GLY A 432 -9.91 14.27 10.68
C GLY A 432 -10.85 15.46 10.83
N PRO A 433 -10.34 16.67 11.14
CA PRO A 433 -11.16 17.84 11.38
C PRO A 433 -11.91 18.32 10.13
N LEU A 434 -11.29 18.24 8.95
CA LEU A 434 -11.89 18.81 7.73
C LEU A 434 -12.79 17.81 6.99
N ASN A 435 -12.65 16.50 7.20
CA ASN A 435 -13.41 15.51 6.44
C ASN A 435 -14.13 14.51 7.36
N PHE A 436 -13.38 13.73 8.14
CA PHE A 436 -13.93 12.59 8.88
C PHE A 436 -14.94 13.02 9.97
N ASP A 437 -14.70 14.12 10.67
CA ASP A 437 -15.62 14.66 11.69
C ASP A 437 -16.99 15.06 11.11
N TYR A 438 -17.05 15.27 9.79
CA TYR A 438 -18.27 15.56 9.05
C TYR A 438 -18.83 14.36 8.28
N GLY A 439 -18.22 13.18 8.44
CA GLY A 439 -18.63 11.94 7.77
C GLY A 439 -18.15 11.80 6.32
N TYR A 440 -17.31 12.71 5.81
CA TYR A 440 -16.65 12.51 4.52
C TYR A 440 -15.57 11.44 4.65
N GLY A 441 -15.51 10.51 3.70
CA GLY A 441 -14.54 9.44 3.75
C GLY A 441 -14.46 8.68 2.43
N PRO A 442 -13.61 7.64 2.35
CA PRO A 442 -13.40 6.90 1.12
C PRO A 442 -14.64 6.06 0.76
N PHE A 443 -15.51 6.60 -0.10
CA PHE A 443 -16.56 5.85 -0.76
C PHE A 443 -16.02 5.22 -2.06
N ARG A 444 -16.34 3.96 -2.31
CA ARG A 444 -15.86 3.21 -3.48
C ARG A 444 -16.93 2.27 -3.99
N TRP A 445 -16.92 2.03 -5.29
CA TRP A 445 -17.74 1.01 -5.93
C TRP A 445 -16.95 0.32 -7.04
N VAL A 446 -17.44 -0.84 -7.47
CA VAL A 446 -16.89 -1.61 -8.58
C VAL A 446 -18.04 -2.10 -9.43
N CYS A 447 -17.95 -1.92 -10.75
CA CYS A 447 -18.91 -2.45 -11.71
C CYS A 447 -18.59 -3.92 -12.00
N LEU A 448 -19.33 -4.83 -11.36
CA LEU A 448 -19.12 -6.28 -11.47
C LEU A 448 -19.27 -6.84 -12.90
N SER A 449 -19.89 -6.09 -13.81
CA SER A 449 -19.96 -6.42 -15.23
C SER A 449 -18.61 -6.34 -15.94
N GLY A 450 -17.64 -5.60 -15.38
CA GLY A 450 -16.37 -5.27 -16.03
C GLY A 450 -16.51 -4.31 -17.21
N LYS A 451 -17.68 -3.69 -17.41
CA LYS A 451 -17.95 -2.76 -18.53
C LYS A 451 -17.61 -1.34 -18.13
N HIS A 452 -16.90 -0.65 -19.03
CA HIS A 452 -16.56 0.76 -18.84
C HIS A 452 -17.81 1.66 -18.86
N ASP A 453 -18.79 1.40 -19.73
CA ASP A 453 -20.03 2.18 -19.80
C ASP A 453 -20.82 2.16 -18.48
N ASP A 454 -20.78 1.05 -17.72
CA ASP A 454 -21.42 0.98 -16.41
C ASP A 454 -20.70 1.90 -15.40
N LEU A 455 -19.37 2.02 -15.49
CA LEU A 455 -18.59 2.95 -14.67
C LEU A 455 -18.96 4.40 -15.00
N LEU A 456 -18.99 4.78 -16.28
CA LEU A 456 -19.40 6.11 -16.72
C LEU A 456 -20.82 6.46 -16.25
N ALA A 457 -21.75 5.52 -16.36
CA ALA A 457 -23.12 5.71 -15.87
C ALA A 457 -23.16 5.93 -14.34
N THR A 458 -22.35 5.18 -13.58
CA THR A 458 -22.25 5.38 -12.12
C THR A 458 -21.53 6.67 -11.74
N ASP A 459 -20.53 7.12 -12.52
CA ASP A 459 -19.87 8.41 -12.32
C ASP A 459 -20.86 9.56 -12.50
N HIS A 460 -21.68 9.51 -13.55
CA HIS A 460 -22.77 10.48 -13.77
C HIS A 460 -23.78 10.48 -12.62
N ALA A 461 -24.24 9.31 -12.18
CA ALA A 461 -25.18 9.21 -11.07
C ALA A 461 -24.60 9.75 -9.74
N ALA A 462 -23.32 9.47 -9.47
CA ALA A 462 -22.63 10.00 -8.30
C ALA A 462 -22.49 11.53 -8.38
N MET A 463 -22.11 12.06 -9.55
CA MET A 463 -21.99 13.49 -9.80
C MET A 463 -23.32 14.24 -9.60
N GLU A 464 -24.44 13.69 -10.05
CA GLU A 464 -25.79 14.26 -9.87
C GLU A 464 -26.23 14.33 -8.40
N CYS A 465 -25.65 13.50 -7.54
CA CYS A 465 -25.97 13.45 -6.11
C CYS A 465 -25.17 14.46 -5.27
N ILE A 466 -24.15 15.11 -5.83
CA ILE A 466 -23.26 16.04 -5.13
C ILE A 466 -23.67 17.48 -5.42
N ASP A 467 -23.88 18.27 -4.38
CA ASP A 467 -24.12 19.72 -4.47
C ASP A 467 -22.79 20.48 -4.27
N PRO A 468 -22.11 20.93 -5.33
CA PRO A 468 -20.79 21.56 -5.23
C PRO A 468 -20.82 22.93 -4.53
N THR A 469 -21.99 23.48 -4.22
CA THR A 469 -22.12 24.79 -3.56
C THR A 469 -22.27 24.68 -2.04
N ARG A 470 -22.50 23.47 -1.52
CA ARG A 470 -22.81 23.24 -0.11
C ARG A 470 -21.60 23.44 0.79
N ARG A 471 -20.49 22.76 0.48
CA ARG A 471 -19.20 22.90 1.17
C ARG A 471 -18.05 22.68 0.18
N HIS A 472 -16.84 23.06 0.58
CA HIS A 472 -15.65 22.87 -0.25
C HIS A 472 -15.34 21.39 -0.49
N GLN A 473 -15.65 20.51 0.47
CA GLN A 473 -15.52 19.06 0.30
C GLN A 473 -16.43 18.58 -0.84
N ASP A 474 -17.67 19.05 -0.92
CA ASP A 474 -18.60 18.68 -2.00
C ASP A 474 -18.08 19.20 -3.35
N ARG A 475 -17.58 20.44 -3.41
CA ARG A 475 -16.91 20.99 -4.60
C ARG A 475 -15.75 20.13 -5.05
N ASP A 476 -14.85 19.76 -4.13
CA ASP A 476 -13.65 19.00 -4.47
C ASP A 476 -14.00 17.59 -4.97
N ASN A 477 -14.97 16.91 -4.33
CA ASN A 477 -15.45 15.60 -4.79
C ASN A 477 -16.21 15.69 -6.12
N TYR A 478 -16.96 16.78 -6.36
CA TYR A 478 -17.63 17.05 -7.63
C TYR A 478 -16.63 17.24 -8.78
N GLU A 479 -15.61 18.10 -8.59
CA GLU A 479 -14.58 18.31 -9.60
C GLU A 479 -13.73 17.05 -9.80
N TRP A 480 -13.51 16.24 -8.77
CA TRP A 480 -12.89 14.92 -8.91
C TRP A 480 -13.72 14.01 -9.82
N ILE A 481 -15.00 13.74 -9.47
CA ILE A 481 -15.81 12.75 -10.20
C ILE A 481 -16.05 13.16 -11.66
N LYS A 482 -16.22 14.46 -11.91
CA LYS A 482 -16.36 15.05 -13.24
C LYS A 482 -15.15 14.77 -14.15
N ASN A 483 -13.97 14.57 -13.58
CA ASN A 483 -12.73 14.32 -14.31
C ASN A 483 -12.17 12.91 -14.08
N ALA A 484 -12.87 12.04 -13.35
CA ALA A 484 -12.35 10.74 -12.93
C ALA A 484 -11.94 9.86 -14.11
N ASP A 485 -12.75 9.80 -15.17
CA ASP A 485 -12.47 9.05 -16.40
C ASP A 485 -11.18 9.52 -17.11
N ARG A 486 -10.89 10.83 -17.09
CA ARG A 486 -9.66 11.41 -17.68
C ARG A 486 -8.44 11.20 -16.80
N ASN A 487 -8.65 10.98 -15.50
CA ASN A 487 -7.61 10.83 -14.50
C ASN A 487 -7.28 9.36 -14.18
N GLY A 488 -8.09 8.43 -14.69
CA GLY A 488 -8.05 6.98 -14.42
C GLY A 488 -6.90 6.23 -15.04
#